data_AF-A0A8B6Y3E6-F1
#
_entry.id   AF-A0A8B6Y3E6-F1
#
_cell.length_a   1.000
_cell.length_b   1.000
_cell.length_c   1.000
_cell.angle_alpha   90.00
_cell.angle_beta   90.00
_cell.angle_gamma   90.00
#
_symmetry.space_group_name_H-M   'P 1'
#
loop_
_entity.id
_entity.type
_entity.pdbx_description
1 polymer ?
#
loop_
_entity_poly.entity_id
_entity_poly.type
_entity_poly.pdbx_seq_one_letter_code
_entity_poly.pdbx_strand_id
1 'polypeptide(L)'
;MRANYKFEVQDWKTAIDLYSQSRSIYEKLASAFLDEATRMLYAQRVEEIGPNIRYCAYNLGQGGMDIKDLMIMKSSAAGQDLLSAKIDAAIKQTREKLASSFGDITWRGKSVPLHNEKARVFILHLQEKESEMSRQSTFEGKMELFDNLLMECKDALQAIKEEIGNEMSTKKKNETNLSQLQFIKMYLSYLRQNLMIERNICMIDWMKEKLPVLIGTPKQEIKTKITKPEDLIRLYDGIILSLNEISQLQGIEVDEKLQEEVEAQIVAYKGFR
;
A
#
# COMPACT_ATOMS: atom_id res chain seq x y z
N MET A 1 18.85 -17.95 19.80
CA MET A 1 19.95 -18.81 20.30
C MET A 1 21.27 -18.04 20.49
N ARG A 2 21.85 -17.41 19.46
CA ARG A 2 23.10 -16.62 19.62
C ARG A 2 22.97 -15.42 20.57
N ALA A 3 21.86 -14.67 20.48
CA ALA A 3 21.59 -13.55 21.36
C ALA A 3 21.51 -13.98 22.83
N ASN A 4 20.74 -15.04 23.12
CA ASN A 4 20.63 -15.61 24.46
C ASN A 4 21.98 -16.08 25.00
N TYR A 5 22.81 -16.76 24.20
CA TYR A 5 24.16 -17.15 24.64
C TYR A 5 25.00 -15.94 25.08
N LYS A 6 25.00 -14.85 24.29
CA LYS A 6 25.72 -13.62 24.63
C LYS A 6 25.14 -12.91 25.85
N PHE A 7 23.83 -13.00 26.04
CA PHE A 7 23.13 -12.51 27.22
C PHE A 7 23.58 -13.25 28.49
N GLU A 8 23.64 -14.59 28.45
CA GLU A 8 24.09 -15.41 29.59
C GLU A 8 25.56 -15.16 29.96
N VAL A 9 26.42 -14.90 28.96
CA VAL A 9 27.84 -14.56 29.17
C VAL A 9 28.05 -13.08 29.58
N GLN A 10 26.96 -12.33 29.81
CA GLN A 10 26.99 -10.91 30.20
C GLN A 10 27.67 -9.98 29.18
N ASP A 11 27.78 -10.41 27.93
CA ASP A 11 28.25 -9.60 26.80
C ASP A 11 27.09 -8.73 26.29
N TRP A 12 26.69 -7.76 27.12
CA TRP A 12 25.49 -6.93 26.91
C TRP A 12 25.51 -6.19 25.58
N LYS A 13 26.70 -5.75 25.14
CA LYS A 13 26.90 -5.00 23.89
C LYS A 13 26.61 -5.86 22.66
N THR A 14 27.11 -7.09 22.64
CA THR A 14 26.85 -8.00 21.51
C THR A 14 25.44 -8.59 21.58
N ALA A 15 24.93 -8.83 22.80
CA ALA A 15 23.59 -9.35 23.02
C ALA A 15 22.51 -8.37 22.52
N ILE A 16 22.62 -7.08 22.86
CA ILE A 16 21.65 -6.07 22.40
C ILE A 16 21.63 -5.93 20.88
N ASP A 17 22.79 -5.99 20.22
CA ASP A 17 22.87 -5.91 18.76
C ASP A 17 22.17 -7.10 18.09
N LEU A 18 22.38 -8.31 18.61
CA LEU A 18 21.75 -9.52 18.09
C LEU A 18 20.24 -9.58 18.38
N TYR A 19 19.79 -9.09 19.55
CA TYR A 19 18.37 -8.99 19.86
C TYR A 19 17.68 -7.95 18.98
N SER A 20 18.28 -6.78 18.79
CA SER A 20 17.73 -5.74 17.90
C SER A 20 17.63 -6.21 16.46
N GLN A 21 18.62 -6.96 15.96
CA GLN A 21 18.53 -7.61 14.64
C GLN A 21 17.39 -8.63 14.58
N SER A 22 17.29 -9.51 15.58
CA SER A 22 16.22 -10.54 15.63
C SER A 22 14.84 -9.90 15.68
N ARG A 23 14.69 -8.82 16.45
CA ARG A 23 13.46 -8.04 16.54
C ARG A 23 13.06 -7.46 15.18
N SER A 24 13.98 -6.78 14.51
CA SER A 24 13.74 -6.19 13.19
C SER A 24 13.31 -7.25 12.17
N ILE A 25 13.92 -8.44 12.20
CA ILE A 25 13.53 -9.56 11.33
C ILE A 25 12.10 -10.03 11.64
N TYR A 26 11.76 -10.23 12.91
CA TYR A 26 10.40 -10.66 13.29
C TYR A 26 9.34 -9.62 12.98
N GLU A 27 9.62 -8.33 13.16
CA GLU A 27 8.72 -7.24 12.78
C GLU A 27 8.50 -7.21 11.25
N LYS A 28 9.58 -7.35 10.46
CA LYS A 28 9.48 -7.46 9.00
C LYS A 28 8.69 -8.69 8.55
N LEU A 29 8.95 -9.86 9.14
CA LEU A 29 8.24 -11.10 8.83
C LEU A 29 6.76 -10.99 9.20
N ALA A 30 6.42 -10.48 10.39
CA ALA A 30 5.03 -10.21 10.75
C ALA A 30 4.36 -9.32 9.69
N SER A 31 5.05 -8.28 9.24
CA SER A 31 4.53 -7.38 8.23
C SER A 31 4.35 -8.04 6.84
N ALA A 32 5.10 -9.10 6.54
CA ALA A 32 5.10 -9.73 5.22
C ALA A 32 3.96 -10.73 4.97
N PHE A 33 3.38 -11.31 6.02
CA PHE A 33 2.35 -12.33 5.90
C PHE A 33 0.94 -11.75 6.03
N LEU A 34 0.02 -12.17 5.15
CA LEU A 34 -1.39 -11.82 5.24
C LEU A 34 -2.13 -12.64 6.31
N ASP A 35 -1.66 -13.84 6.65
CA ASP A 35 -2.29 -14.69 7.64
C ASP A 35 -2.17 -14.11 9.05
N GLU A 36 -3.31 -13.89 9.71
CA GLU A 36 -3.39 -13.28 11.04
C GLU A 36 -2.74 -14.16 12.12
N ALA A 37 -2.91 -15.48 12.03
CA ALA A 37 -2.32 -16.41 12.99
C ALA A 37 -0.78 -16.38 12.93
N THR A 38 -0.22 -16.36 11.72
CA THR A 38 1.22 -16.24 11.49
C THR A 38 1.74 -14.87 11.93
N ARG A 39 0.98 -13.79 11.71
CA ARG A 39 1.31 -12.44 12.20
C ARG A 39 1.42 -12.38 13.73
N MET A 40 0.43 -12.93 14.41
CA MET A 40 0.39 -13.00 15.87
C MET A 40 1.57 -13.80 16.44
N LEU A 41 1.96 -14.89 15.79
CA LEU A 41 3.12 -15.69 16.20
C LEU A 41 4.41 -14.88 16.19
N TYR A 42 4.65 -14.08 15.15
CA TYR A 42 5.84 -13.23 15.08
C TYR A 42 5.77 -12.03 16.03
N ALA A 43 4.59 -11.44 16.20
CA ALA A 43 4.37 -10.36 17.18
C ALA A 43 4.67 -10.83 18.61
N GLN A 44 4.22 -12.04 18.98
CA GLN A 44 4.54 -12.65 20.27
C GLN A 44 6.06 -12.79 20.48
N ARG A 45 6.82 -13.18 19.44
CA ARG A 45 8.29 -13.26 19.53
C ARG A 45 8.94 -11.90 19.75
N VAL A 46 8.39 -10.83 19.17
CA VAL A 46 8.87 -9.45 19.40
C VAL A 46 8.62 -9.01 20.84
N GLU A 47 7.49 -9.39 21.42
CA GLU A 47 7.18 -9.11 22.83
C GLU A 47 8.09 -9.89 23.78
N GLU A 48 8.35 -11.17 23.50
CA GLU A 48 9.22 -12.03 24.32
C GLU A 48 10.67 -11.51 24.41
N ILE A 49 11.21 -10.95 23.33
CA ILE A 49 12.59 -10.42 23.32
C ILE A 49 12.71 -9.01 23.91
N GLY A 50 11.59 -8.28 24.04
CA GLY A 50 11.56 -6.90 24.53
C GLY A 50 12.18 -6.70 25.92
N PRO A 51 11.84 -7.51 26.93
CA PRO A 51 12.47 -7.45 28.26
C PRO A 51 13.99 -7.61 28.23
N ASN A 52 14.52 -8.53 27.41
CA ASN A 52 15.97 -8.78 27.33
C ASN A 52 16.71 -7.58 26.73
N ILE A 53 16.12 -6.92 25.72
CA ILE A 53 16.68 -5.69 25.14
C ILE A 53 16.77 -4.58 26.19
N ARG A 54 15.68 -4.38 26.97
CA ARG A 54 15.66 -3.39 28.06
C ARG A 54 16.72 -3.67 29.12
N TYR A 55 16.88 -4.94 29.48
CA TYR A 55 17.88 -5.34 30.47
C TYR A 55 19.32 -5.09 29.97
N CYS A 56 19.62 -5.44 28.72
CA CYS A 56 20.91 -5.11 28.12
C CYS A 56 21.17 -3.59 28.07
N ALA A 57 20.15 -2.80 27.69
CA ALA A 57 20.26 -1.35 27.61
C ALA A 57 20.55 -0.73 28.99
N TYR A 58 19.86 -1.20 30.03
CA TYR A 58 20.10 -0.77 31.41
C TYR A 58 21.56 -1.02 31.84
N ASN A 59 22.08 -2.23 31.60
CA ASN A 59 23.46 -2.60 31.96
C ASN A 59 24.53 -1.85 31.17
N LEU A 60 24.18 -1.30 30.01
CA LEU A 60 25.08 -0.46 29.19
C LEU A 60 24.97 1.04 29.51
N GLY A 61 24.20 1.41 30.54
CA GLY A 61 23.96 2.82 30.89
C GLY A 61 23.01 3.55 29.92
N GLN A 62 22.27 2.80 29.10
CA GLN A 62 21.30 3.30 28.11
C GLN A 62 19.85 3.04 28.53
N GLY A 63 19.60 2.71 29.81
CA GLY A 63 18.28 2.30 30.31
C GLY A 63 17.18 3.36 30.27
N GLY A 64 17.52 4.63 30.02
CA GLY A 64 16.56 5.73 29.86
C GLY A 64 16.10 5.97 28.42
N MET A 65 16.65 5.25 27.44
CA MET A 65 16.31 5.40 26.02
C MET A 65 15.17 4.44 25.66
N ASP A 66 14.16 4.92 24.92
CA ASP A 66 13.10 4.05 24.43
C ASP A 66 13.67 2.99 23.48
N ILE A 67 13.06 1.81 23.46
CA ILE A 67 13.49 0.69 22.63
C ILE A 67 13.50 1.08 21.16
N LYS A 68 12.56 1.95 20.74
CA LYS A 68 12.50 2.46 19.35
C LYS A 68 13.71 3.33 19.02
N ASP A 69 14.11 4.23 19.92
CA ASP A 69 15.26 5.12 19.73
C ASP A 69 16.58 4.32 19.73
N LEU A 70 16.69 3.31 20.61
CA LEU A 70 17.79 2.35 20.59
C LEU A 70 17.89 1.60 19.27
N MET A 71 16.74 1.27 18.67
CA MET A 71 16.68 0.57 17.39
C MET A 71 17.17 1.46 16.25
N ILE A 72 16.74 2.72 16.21
CA ILE A 72 17.16 3.71 15.20
C ILE A 72 18.67 3.93 15.24
N MET A 73 19.25 4.02 16.45
CA MET A 73 20.70 4.16 16.60
C MET A 73 21.48 2.95 16.09
N LYS A 74 20.88 1.75 16.15
CA LYS A 74 21.52 0.47 15.78
C LYS A 74 21.31 0.09 14.32
N SER A 75 20.24 0.55 13.68
CA SER A 75 20.01 0.35 12.24
C SER A 75 21.07 0.98 11.34
N SER A 76 21.88 1.90 11.87
CA SER A 76 23.00 2.55 11.16
C SER A 76 24.23 1.66 10.95
N ALA A 77 24.22 0.39 11.42
CA ALA A 77 25.34 -0.52 11.32
C ALA A 77 25.37 -1.26 9.95
N ALA A 78 26.51 -1.17 9.26
CA ALA A 78 26.77 -1.54 7.85
C ALA A 78 26.57 -3.02 7.43
N GLY A 79 25.81 -3.83 8.16
CA GLY A 79 25.45 -5.21 7.79
C GLY A 79 23.94 -5.49 7.76
N GLN A 80 23.13 -4.59 8.31
CA GLN A 80 21.67 -4.76 8.41
C GLN A 80 20.96 -4.48 7.07
N ASP A 81 21.54 -3.64 6.21
CA ASP A 81 21.02 -3.31 4.87
C ASP A 81 21.05 -4.49 3.90
N LEU A 82 22.10 -5.32 3.93
CA LEU A 82 22.16 -6.49 3.04
C LEU A 82 21.14 -7.56 3.44
N LEU A 83 20.96 -7.77 4.75
CA LEU A 83 20.05 -8.78 5.26
C LEU A 83 18.59 -8.34 5.09
N SER A 84 18.30 -7.05 5.32
CA SER A 84 16.99 -6.46 5.04
C SER A 84 16.66 -6.53 3.54
N ALA A 85 17.58 -6.18 2.65
CA ALA A 85 17.37 -6.30 1.20
C ALA A 85 17.09 -7.75 0.77
N LYS A 86 17.76 -8.75 1.37
CA LYS A 86 17.48 -10.17 1.11
C LYS A 86 16.11 -10.62 1.61
N ILE A 87 15.69 -10.11 2.77
CA ILE A 87 14.35 -10.38 3.31
C ILE A 87 13.30 -9.76 2.39
N ASP A 88 13.47 -8.49 2.01
CA ASP A 88 12.53 -7.79 1.14
C ASP A 88 12.44 -8.47 -0.23
N ALA A 89 13.57 -8.95 -0.78
CA ALA A 89 13.60 -9.75 -2.00
C ALA A 89 12.87 -11.11 -1.85
N ALA A 90 13.03 -11.79 -0.71
CA ALA A 90 12.34 -13.05 -0.44
C ALA A 90 10.81 -12.85 -0.25
N ILE A 91 10.40 -11.74 0.38
CA ILE A 91 9.00 -11.34 0.50
C ILE A 91 8.44 -11.09 -0.89
N LYS A 92 9.15 -10.30 -1.71
CA LYS A 92 8.76 -10.05 -3.10
C LYS A 92 8.64 -11.35 -3.91
N GLN A 93 9.62 -12.25 -3.81
CA GLN A 93 9.57 -13.55 -4.48
C GLN A 93 8.40 -14.42 -3.99
N THR A 94 8.04 -14.34 -2.70
CA THR A 94 6.89 -15.06 -2.15
C THR A 94 5.58 -14.47 -2.65
N ARG A 95 5.47 -13.14 -2.72
CA ARG A 95 4.34 -12.43 -3.34
C ARG A 95 4.17 -12.80 -4.82
N GLU A 96 5.26 -12.86 -5.59
CA GLU A 96 5.27 -13.30 -6.99
C GLU A 96 4.79 -14.76 -7.13
N LYS A 97 5.18 -15.65 -6.22
CA LYS A 97 4.68 -17.04 -6.18
C LYS A 97 3.19 -17.13 -5.84
N LEU A 98 2.71 -16.34 -4.89
CA LEU A 98 1.29 -16.27 -4.54
C LEU A 98 0.47 -15.70 -5.71
N ALA A 99 0.97 -14.65 -6.38
CA ALA A 99 0.39 -14.12 -7.60
C ALA A 99 0.33 -15.16 -8.73
N SER A 100 1.33 -16.05 -8.82
CA SER A 100 1.31 -17.17 -9.78
C SER A 100 0.19 -18.18 -9.52
N SER A 101 -0.29 -18.30 -8.28
CA SER A 101 -1.45 -19.12 -7.88
C SER A 101 -2.80 -18.38 -7.95
N PHE A 102 -2.79 -17.06 -8.18
CA PHE A 102 -4.02 -16.27 -8.30
C PHE A 102 -4.69 -16.55 -9.65
N GLY A 103 -5.82 -17.26 -9.62
CA GLY A 103 -6.47 -17.81 -10.81
C GLY A 103 -7.49 -16.87 -11.45
N ASP A 104 -8.42 -16.34 -10.65
CA ASP A 104 -9.64 -15.68 -11.15
C ASP A 104 -9.86 -14.31 -10.48
N ILE A 105 -10.38 -13.36 -11.25
CA ILE A 105 -10.92 -12.10 -10.73
C ILE A 105 -12.45 -12.14 -10.76
N THR A 106 -13.10 -11.67 -9.69
CA THR A 106 -14.55 -11.49 -9.64
C THR A 106 -14.89 -10.01 -9.50
N TRP A 107 -15.69 -9.50 -10.43
CA TRP A 107 -16.21 -8.13 -10.36
C TRP A 107 -17.65 -8.08 -10.87
N ARG A 108 -18.52 -7.39 -10.12
CA ARG A 108 -19.98 -7.28 -10.38
C ARG A 108 -20.65 -8.64 -10.69
N GLY A 109 -20.28 -9.68 -9.96
CA GLY A 109 -20.85 -11.03 -10.10
C GLY A 109 -20.33 -11.84 -11.29
N LYS A 110 -19.43 -11.30 -12.11
CA LYS A 110 -18.75 -12.02 -13.19
C LYS A 110 -17.34 -12.42 -12.76
N SER A 111 -17.02 -13.71 -12.90
CA SER A 111 -15.67 -14.23 -12.66
C SER A 111 -14.97 -14.57 -13.98
N VAL A 112 -13.72 -14.15 -14.12
CA VAL A 112 -12.90 -14.37 -15.32
C VAL A 112 -11.49 -14.78 -14.88
N PRO A 113 -10.88 -15.79 -15.52
CA PRO A 113 -9.50 -16.15 -15.23
C PRO A 113 -8.55 -15.02 -15.60
N LEU A 114 -7.67 -14.67 -14.67
CA LEU A 114 -6.63 -13.67 -14.88
C LEU A 114 -5.33 -14.40 -15.13
N HIS A 115 -4.79 -14.37 -16.34
CA HIS A 115 -3.51 -15.04 -16.67
C HIS A 115 -2.32 -14.08 -16.74
N ASN A 116 -2.57 -12.81 -17.06
CA ASN A 116 -1.51 -11.81 -17.20
C ASN A 116 -0.80 -11.55 -15.86
N GLU A 117 0.52 -11.74 -15.84
CA GLU A 117 1.34 -11.62 -14.64
C GLU A 117 1.33 -10.21 -14.04
N LYS A 118 1.46 -9.16 -14.88
CA LYS A 118 1.44 -7.77 -14.41
C LYS A 118 0.12 -7.41 -13.74
N ALA A 119 -0.99 -7.85 -14.32
CA ALA A 119 -2.30 -7.66 -13.73
C ALA A 119 -2.46 -8.43 -12.40
N ARG A 120 -1.95 -9.66 -12.30
CA ARG A 120 -1.98 -10.43 -11.03
C ARG A 120 -1.20 -9.75 -9.92
N VAL A 121 0.02 -9.29 -10.22
CA VAL A 121 0.88 -8.58 -9.26
C VAL A 121 0.17 -7.31 -8.76
N PHE A 122 -0.37 -6.51 -9.68
CA PHE A 122 -1.11 -5.30 -9.31
C PHE A 122 -2.31 -5.61 -8.41
N ILE A 123 -3.14 -6.60 -8.75
CA ILE A 123 -4.31 -6.96 -7.93
C ILE A 123 -3.90 -7.43 -6.53
N LEU A 124 -2.81 -8.19 -6.42
CA LEU A 124 -2.28 -8.65 -5.15
C LEU A 124 -1.81 -7.46 -4.28
N HIS A 125 -1.03 -6.53 -4.85
CA HIS A 125 -0.62 -5.33 -4.12
C HIS A 125 -1.83 -4.44 -3.76
N LEU A 126 -2.85 -4.38 -4.62
CA LEU A 126 -4.08 -3.65 -4.33
C LEU A 126 -4.85 -4.25 -3.15
N GLN A 127 -4.85 -5.57 -2.99
CA GLN A 127 -5.44 -6.24 -1.82
C GLN A 127 -4.67 -5.94 -0.53
N GLU A 128 -3.35 -5.75 -0.62
CA GLU A 128 -2.49 -5.42 0.51
C GLU A 128 -2.47 -3.92 0.86
N LYS A 129 -3.04 -3.07 -0.03
CA LYS A 129 -3.09 -1.61 0.11
C LYS A 129 -3.52 -1.14 1.48
N GLU A 130 -4.62 -1.66 2.03
CA GLU A 130 -5.16 -1.19 3.33
C GLU A 130 -4.20 -1.50 4.49
N SER A 131 -3.60 -2.69 4.48
CA SER A 131 -2.58 -3.10 5.45
C SER A 131 -1.35 -2.20 5.33
N GLU A 132 -0.85 -1.97 4.13
CA GLU A 132 0.31 -1.09 3.91
C GLU A 132 0.00 0.38 4.27
N MET A 133 -1.20 0.88 3.95
CA MET A 133 -1.67 2.22 4.31
C MET A 133 -1.76 2.44 5.83
N SER A 134 -2.18 1.41 6.58
CA SER A 134 -2.23 1.48 8.05
C SER A 134 -0.84 1.57 8.70
N ARG A 135 0.19 1.08 8.01
CA ARG A 135 1.59 1.12 8.47
C ARG A 135 2.26 2.46 8.18
N GLN A 136 1.80 3.19 7.16
CA GLN A 136 2.35 4.49 6.80
C GLN A 136 1.85 5.58 7.76
N SER A 137 2.75 6.12 8.57
CA SER A 137 2.45 7.21 9.52
C SER A 137 2.51 8.59 8.88
N THR A 138 3.15 8.73 7.71
CA THR A 138 3.34 10.01 7.02
C THR A 138 2.41 10.14 5.82
N PHE A 139 2.03 11.38 5.51
CA PHE A 139 1.25 11.67 4.31
C PHE A 139 2.04 11.33 3.03
N GLU A 140 3.33 11.67 3.02
CA GLU A 140 4.24 11.42 1.90
C GLU A 140 4.33 9.92 1.58
N GLY A 141 4.43 9.05 2.61
CA GLY A 141 4.46 7.60 2.43
C GLY A 141 3.14 7.04 1.89
N LYS A 142 1.99 7.60 2.30
CA LYS A 142 0.68 7.24 1.73
C LYS A 142 0.58 7.67 0.25
N MET A 143 1.08 8.84 -0.10
CA MET A 143 1.09 9.31 -1.50
C MET A 143 1.99 8.45 -2.39
N GLU A 144 3.17 8.07 -1.90
CA GLU A 144 4.08 7.18 -2.62
C GLU A 144 3.44 5.81 -2.89
N LEU A 145 2.71 5.26 -1.92
CA LEU A 145 1.95 4.03 -2.08
C LEU A 145 0.90 4.15 -3.20
N PHE A 146 0.12 5.23 -3.22
CA PHE A 146 -0.84 5.48 -4.31
C PHE A 146 -0.16 5.64 -5.66
N ASP A 147 0.93 6.39 -5.73
CA ASP A 147 1.67 6.61 -6.98
C ASP A 147 2.25 5.30 -7.53
N ASN A 148 2.78 4.44 -6.66
CA ASN A 148 3.24 3.09 -7.02
C ASN A 148 2.10 2.22 -7.57
N LEU A 149 0.96 2.13 -6.87
CA LEU A 149 -0.20 1.37 -7.35
C LEU A 149 -0.75 1.91 -8.68
N LEU A 150 -0.76 3.22 -8.87
CA LEU A 150 -1.19 3.84 -10.12
C LEU A 150 -0.24 3.56 -11.29
N MET A 151 1.06 3.44 -11.03
CA MET A 151 2.05 3.00 -12.03
C MET A 151 1.87 1.52 -12.36
N GLU A 152 1.75 0.64 -11.36
CA GLU A 152 1.52 -0.79 -11.58
C GLU A 152 0.22 -1.04 -12.35
N CYS A 153 -0.86 -0.32 -12.02
CA CYS A 153 -2.12 -0.38 -12.74
C CYS A 153 -1.97 0.05 -14.21
N LYS A 154 -1.17 1.09 -14.48
CA LYS A 154 -0.87 1.54 -15.84
C LYS A 154 -0.16 0.46 -16.64
N ASP A 155 0.84 -0.19 -16.05
CA ASP A 155 1.62 -1.24 -16.69
C ASP A 155 0.78 -2.51 -16.93
N ALA A 156 -0.10 -2.86 -15.99
CA ALA A 156 -1.09 -3.93 -16.15
C ALA A 156 -2.07 -3.62 -17.30
N LEU A 157 -2.63 -2.40 -17.34
CA LEU A 157 -3.51 -1.97 -18.42
C LEU A 157 -2.84 -2.00 -19.79
N GLN A 158 -1.56 -1.61 -19.85
CA GLN A 158 -0.79 -1.67 -21.09
C GLN A 158 -0.61 -3.12 -21.55
N ALA A 159 -0.22 -4.03 -20.65
CA ALA A 159 -0.03 -5.43 -21.00
C ALA A 159 -1.33 -6.10 -21.48
N ILE A 160 -2.47 -5.81 -20.85
CA ILE A 160 -3.77 -6.31 -21.32
C ILE A 160 -4.15 -5.71 -22.68
N LYS A 161 -3.83 -4.43 -22.95
CA LYS A 161 -4.06 -3.83 -24.28
C LYS A 161 -3.22 -4.50 -25.37
N GLU A 162 -1.97 -4.84 -25.06
CA GLU A 162 -1.08 -5.57 -25.96
C GLU A 162 -1.61 -6.99 -26.24
N GLU A 163 -2.06 -7.72 -25.21
CA GLU A 163 -2.71 -9.03 -25.37
C GLU A 163 -3.97 -8.96 -26.25
N ILE A 164 -4.83 -7.97 -26.03
CA ILE A 164 -6.00 -7.72 -26.89
C ILE A 164 -5.58 -7.48 -28.35
N GLY A 165 -4.53 -6.67 -28.57
CA GLY A 165 -3.99 -6.42 -29.91
C GLY A 165 -3.49 -7.68 -30.61
N ASN A 166 -2.80 -8.55 -29.85
CA ASN A 166 -2.30 -9.83 -30.36
C ASN A 166 -3.43 -10.81 -30.69
N GLU A 167 -4.44 -10.90 -29.82
CA GLU A 167 -5.62 -11.76 -30.04
C GLU A 167 -6.41 -11.30 -31.27
N MET A 168 -6.61 -10.00 -31.45
CA MET A 168 -7.30 -9.46 -32.63
C MET A 168 -6.55 -9.69 -33.95
N SER A 169 -5.22 -9.77 -33.90
CA SER A 169 -4.35 -9.99 -35.06
C SER A 169 -4.25 -11.47 -35.46
N THR A 170 -4.72 -12.38 -34.61
CA THR A 170 -4.63 -13.83 -34.83
C THR A 170 -5.69 -14.30 -35.83
N LYS A 171 -5.31 -15.19 -36.77
CA LYS A 171 -6.21 -15.70 -37.84
C LYS A 171 -7.41 -16.49 -37.31
N LYS A 172 -7.28 -17.11 -36.13
CA LYS A 172 -8.37 -17.75 -35.38
C LYS A 172 -8.64 -16.91 -34.14
N LYS A 173 -9.60 -15.99 -34.23
CA LYS A 173 -10.00 -15.15 -33.11
C LYS A 173 -10.76 -16.00 -32.09
N ASN A 174 -10.28 -16.06 -30.85
CA ASN A 174 -11.08 -16.63 -29.77
C ASN A 174 -11.95 -15.53 -29.17
N GLU A 175 -13.20 -15.41 -29.62
CA GLU A 175 -14.14 -14.38 -29.15
C GLU A 175 -14.38 -14.43 -27.64
N THR A 176 -14.31 -15.63 -27.04
CA THR A 176 -14.45 -15.79 -25.59
C THR A 176 -13.25 -15.18 -24.85
N ASN A 177 -12.03 -15.49 -25.31
CA ASN A 177 -10.81 -14.90 -24.72
C ASN A 177 -10.78 -13.38 -24.91
N LEU A 178 -11.17 -12.88 -26.07
CA LEU A 178 -11.23 -11.45 -26.34
C LEU A 178 -12.23 -10.75 -25.40
N SER A 179 -13.41 -11.32 -25.18
CA SER A 179 -14.40 -10.79 -24.23
C SER A 179 -13.86 -10.78 -22.79
N GLN A 180 -13.13 -11.82 -22.39
CA GLN A 180 -12.49 -11.91 -21.08
C GLN A 180 -11.42 -10.82 -20.90
N LEU A 181 -10.56 -10.62 -21.90
CA LEU A 181 -9.54 -9.56 -21.87
C LEU A 181 -10.16 -8.16 -21.84
N GLN A 182 -11.24 -7.92 -22.58
CA GLN A 182 -11.97 -6.65 -22.53
C GLN A 182 -12.60 -6.43 -21.15
N PHE A 183 -13.14 -7.48 -20.53
CA PHE A 183 -13.65 -7.40 -19.16
C PHE A 183 -12.55 -7.08 -18.15
N ILE A 184 -11.38 -7.74 -18.24
CA ILE A 184 -10.21 -7.44 -17.39
C ILE A 184 -9.78 -5.98 -17.59
N LYS A 185 -9.69 -5.51 -18.84
CA LYS A 185 -9.33 -4.11 -19.14
C LYS A 185 -10.32 -3.12 -18.53
N MET A 186 -11.62 -3.37 -18.66
CA MET A 186 -12.67 -2.56 -18.03
C MET A 186 -12.48 -2.52 -16.52
N TYR A 187 -12.32 -3.68 -15.88
CA TYR A 187 -12.13 -3.78 -14.43
C TYR A 187 -10.89 -3.03 -13.95
N LEU A 188 -9.74 -3.22 -14.60
CA LEU A 188 -8.52 -2.49 -14.26
C LEU A 188 -8.68 -0.97 -14.47
N SER A 189 -9.44 -0.56 -15.48
CA SER A 189 -9.72 0.87 -15.72
C SER A 189 -10.59 1.45 -14.61
N TYR A 190 -11.61 0.71 -14.16
CA TYR A 190 -12.40 1.06 -12.98
C TYR A 190 -11.54 1.17 -11.71
N LEU A 191 -10.67 0.20 -11.44
CA LEU A 191 -9.77 0.23 -10.28
C LEU A 191 -8.83 1.42 -10.32
N ARG A 192 -8.30 1.77 -11.51
CA ARG A 192 -7.47 2.97 -11.69
C ARG A 192 -8.20 4.24 -11.26
N GLN A 193 -9.46 4.40 -11.67
CA GLN A 193 -10.24 5.59 -11.31
C GLN A 193 -10.53 5.65 -9.81
N ASN A 194 -10.85 4.50 -9.20
CA ASN A 194 -11.04 4.46 -7.74
C ASN A 194 -9.76 4.83 -6.99
N LEU A 195 -8.60 4.34 -7.43
CA LEU A 195 -7.32 4.75 -6.84
C LEU A 195 -7.06 6.26 -6.98
N MET A 196 -7.41 6.87 -8.12
CA MET A 196 -7.31 8.32 -8.32
C MET A 196 -8.25 9.09 -7.38
N ILE A 197 -9.48 8.61 -7.21
CA ILE A 197 -10.47 9.20 -6.29
C ILE A 197 -9.96 9.13 -4.86
N GLU A 198 -9.55 7.95 -4.39
CA GLU A 198 -9.00 7.76 -3.04
C GLU A 198 -7.76 8.62 -2.77
N ARG A 199 -6.83 8.68 -3.73
CA ARG A 199 -5.64 9.53 -3.65
C ARG A 199 -6.03 11.00 -3.49
N ASN A 200 -6.99 11.48 -4.29
CA ASN A 200 -7.45 12.87 -4.21
C ASN A 200 -8.19 13.16 -2.89
N ILE A 201 -8.99 12.22 -2.38
CA ILE A 201 -9.63 12.34 -1.05
C ILE A 201 -8.56 12.45 0.04
N CYS A 202 -7.54 11.59 0.01
CA CYS A 202 -6.45 11.63 0.98
C CYS A 202 -5.67 12.96 0.91
N MET A 203 -5.48 13.53 -0.29
CA MET A 203 -4.91 14.87 -0.45
C MET A 203 -5.82 15.96 0.12
N ILE A 204 -7.14 15.88 -0.11
CA ILE A 204 -8.12 16.83 0.42
C ILE A 204 -8.10 16.82 1.94
N ASP A 205 -8.12 15.64 2.57
CA ASP A 205 -8.14 15.51 4.03
C ASP A 205 -6.90 16.15 4.65
N TRP A 206 -5.71 15.84 4.11
CA TRP A 206 -4.46 16.46 4.55
C TRP A 206 -4.42 17.98 4.31
N MET A 207 -4.96 18.46 3.19
CA MET A 207 -5.01 19.89 2.87
C MET A 207 -5.99 20.65 3.77
N LYS A 208 -7.09 20.01 4.18
CA LYS A 208 -8.08 20.55 5.13
C LYS A 208 -7.51 20.68 6.53
N GLU A 209 -6.73 19.71 7.00
CA GLU A 209 -6.02 19.81 8.29
C GLU A 209 -5.04 21.00 8.34
N LYS A 210 -4.53 21.42 7.17
CA LYS A 210 -3.61 22.55 7.01
C LYS A 210 -4.29 23.85 6.61
N LEU A 211 -5.63 23.87 6.51
CA LEU A 211 -6.37 25.08 6.25
C LEU A 211 -6.21 26.00 7.47
N PRO A 212 -5.87 27.29 7.30
CA PRO A 212 -5.85 28.22 8.41
C PRO A 212 -7.23 28.20 9.05
N VAL A 213 -7.30 27.91 10.36
CA VAL A 213 -8.53 28.11 11.14
C VAL A 213 -8.96 29.55 10.86
N LEU A 214 -10.03 29.70 10.07
CA LEU A 214 -10.50 31.01 9.61
C LEU A 214 -11.09 31.87 10.76
N ILE A 215 -10.89 31.43 12.00
CA ILE A 215 -11.40 32.07 13.21
C ILE A 215 -10.29 32.08 14.27
N GLY A 216 -9.49 33.16 14.28
CA GLY A 216 -8.87 33.67 15.51
C GLY A 216 -7.41 33.32 15.85
N THR A 217 -6.66 32.58 15.04
CA THR A 217 -5.24 32.32 15.36
C THR A 217 -4.32 33.47 14.91
N PRO A 218 -3.48 34.04 15.80
CA PRO A 218 -2.54 35.11 15.45
C PRO A 218 -1.56 34.66 14.37
N LYS A 219 -1.30 35.53 13.39
CA LYS A 219 -0.50 35.30 12.16
C LYS A 219 0.97 34.91 12.37
N GLN A 220 1.44 34.65 13.59
CA GLN A 220 2.88 34.56 13.90
C GLN A 220 3.48 33.15 13.92
N GLU A 221 2.70 32.07 13.78
CA GLU A 221 3.27 30.70 13.87
C GLU A 221 3.02 29.77 12.67
N ILE A 222 2.46 30.26 11.56
CA ILE A 222 2.23 29.39 10.39
C ILE A 222 3.44 29.40 9.46
N LYS A 223 4.46 28.60 9.78
CA LYS A 223 5.60 28.29 8.88
C LYS A 223 5.26 27.27 7.79
N THR A 224 4.07 26.68 7.82
CA THR A 224 3.60 25.69 6.83
C THR A 224 2.85 26.37 5.69
N LYS A 225 3.11 25.93 4.45
CA LYS A 225 2.45 26.44 3.23
C LYS A 225 0.93 26.33 3.38
N ILE A 226 0.25 27.47 3.40
CA ILE A 226 -1.22 27.57 3.50
C ILE A 226 -1.86 26.96 2.24
N THR A 227 -2.79 26.02 2.43
CA THR A 227 -3.63 25.49 1.36
C THR A 227 -4.50 26.60 0.79
N LYS A 228 -4.48 26.82 -0.53
CA LYS A 228 -5.42 27.73 -1.18
C LYS A 228 -6.76 27.02 -1.43
N PRO A 229 -7.91 27.69 -1.29
CA PRO A 229 -9.20 27.12 -1.67
C PRO A 229 -9.25 26.59 -3.12
N GLU A 230 -8.53 27.26 -4.03
CA GLU A 230 -8.37 26.85 -5.43
C GLU A 230 -7.72 25.46 -5.59
N ASP A 231 -6.82 25.08 -4.69
CA ASP A 231 -6.15 23.77 -4.73
C ASP A 231 -7.12 22.65 -4.33
N LEU A 232 -8.03 22.90 -3.38
CA LEU A 232 -9.09 21.96 -3.01
C LEU A 232 -10.12 21.78 -4.13
N ILE A 233 -10.53 22.87 -4.78
CA ILE A 233 -11.44 22.84 -5.94
C ILE A 233 -10.87 21.95 -7.05
N ARG A 234 -9.57 22.08 -7.35
CA ARG A 234 -8.90 21.24 -8.37
C ARG A 234 -8.93 19.75 -8.02
N LEU A 235 -8.80 19.40 -6.74
CA LEU A 235 -8.88 18.01 -6.30
C LEU A 235 -10.30 17.45 -6.44
N TYR A 236 -11.32 18.24 -6.10
CA TYR A 236 -12.72 17.88 -6.32
C TYR A 236 -13.06 17.74 -7.81
N ASP A 237 -12.59 18.65 -8.66
CA ASP A 237 -12.73 18.54 -10.11
C ASP A 237 -12.03 17.27 -10.64
N GLY A 238 -10.88 16.91 -10.08
CA GLY A 238 -10.19 15.64 -10.38
C GLY A 238 -11.01 14.41 -10.01
N ILE A 239 -11.66 14.41 -8.84
CA ILE A 239 -12.58 13.32 -8.42
C ILE A 239 -13.76 13.22 -9.39
N ILE A 240 -14.38 14.36 -9.73
CA ILE A 240 -15.51 14.41 -10.67
C ILE A 240 -15.08 13.89 -12.04
N LEU A 241 -13.89 14.24 -12.53
CA LEU A 241 -13.35 13.73 -13.78
C LEU A 241 -13.23 12.20 -13.74
N SER A 242 -12.62 11.64 -12.69
CA SER A 242 -12.51 10.19 -12.53
C SER A 242 -13.86 9.48 -12.46
N LEU A 243 -14.86 10.06 -11.78
CA LEU A 243 -16.22 9.51 -11.74
C LEU A 243 -16.88 9.54 -13.13
N ASN A 244 -16.72 10.62 -13.90
CA ASN A 244 -17.22 10.67 -15.28
C ASN A 244 -16.53 9.64 -16.18
N GLU A 245 -15.22 9.41 -16.00
CA GLU A 245 -14.50 8.36 -16.71
C GLU A 245 -15.03 6.97 -16.36
N ILE A 246 -15.45 6.72 -15.10
CA ILE A 246 -16.15 5.49 -14.72
C ILE A 246 -17.47 5.39 -15.50
N SER A 247 -18.33 6.42 -15.50
CA SER A 247 -19.61 6.40 -16.24
C SER A 247 -19.47 6.09 -17.74
N GLN A 248 -18.31 6.36 -18.33
CA GLN A 248 -18.04 6.13 -19.75
C GLN A 248 -17.39 4.77 -20.07
N LEU A 249 -17.12 3.92 -19.07
CA LEU A 249 -16.58 2.59 -19.33
C LEU A 249 -17.62 1.71 -20.03
N GLN A 250 -17.20 1.07 -21.12
CA GLN A 250 -18.05 0.21 -21.93
C GLN A 250 -18.67 -0.92 -21.10
N GLY A 251 -20.00 -1.02 -21.09
CA GLY A 251 -20.72 -2.08 -20.37
C GLY A 251 -21.22 -1.69 -18.98
N ILE A 252 -20.88 -0.50 -18.47
CA ILE A 252 -21.48 0.03 -17.22
C ILE A 252 -22.93 0.48 -17.43
N GLU A 253 -23.33 0.78 -18.67
CA GLU A 253 -24.72 1.14 -19.03
C GLU A 253 -25.76 0.08 -18.64
N VAL A 254 -25.36 -1.18 -18.53
CA VAL A 254 -26.24 -2.30 -18.15
C VAL A 254 -26.34 -2.45 -16.63
N ASP A 255 -25.52 -1.70 -15.90
CA ASP A 255 -25.35 -1.80 -14.46
C ASP A 255 -25.92 -0.58 -13.73
N GLU A 256 -27.26 -0.52 -13.70
CA GLU A 256 -28.04 0.60 -13.15
C GLU A 256 -27.59 0.99 -11.73
N LYS A 257 -27.27 0.01 -10.88
CA LYS A 257 -26.81 0.28 -9.50
C LYS A 257 -25.49 1.03 -9.48
N LEU A 258 -24.53 0.64 -10.32
CA LEU A 258 -23.23 1.33 -10.37
C LEU A 258 -23.41 2.74 -10.94
N GLN A 259 -24.29 2.89 -11.92
CA GLN A 259 -24.59 4.19 -12.49
C GLN A 259 -25.21 5.14 -11.47
N GLU A 260 -26.21 4.68 -10.71
CA GLU A 260 -26.82 5.45 -9.62
C GLU A 260 -25.78 5.84 -8.54
N GLU A 261 -24.91 4.91 -8.14
CA GLU A 261 -23.84 5.17 -7.17
C GLU A 261 -22.88 6.26 -7.66
N VAL A 262 -22.42 6.17 -8.92
CA VAL A 262 -21.49 7.13 -9.52
C VAL A 262 -22.15 8.50 -9.70
N GLU A 263 -23.40 8.54 -10.16
CA GLU A 263 -24.17 9.78 -10.32
C GLU A 263 -24.38 10.48 -8.97
N ALA A 264 -24.75 9.73 -7.92
CA ALA A 264 -24.90 10.27 -6.57
C ALA A 264 -23.58 10.85 -6.04
N GLN A 265 -22.45 10.16 -6.26
CA GLN A 265 -21.13 10.68 -5.90
C GLN A 265 -20.76 11.95 -6.67
N ILE A 266 -21.05 12.01 -7.98
CA ILE A 266 -20.82 13.23 -8.77
C ILE A 266 -21.60 14.41 -8.19
N VAL A 267 -22.88 14.23 -7.85
CA VAL A 267 -23.69 15.29 -7.23
C VAL A 267 -23.10 15.72 -5.89
N ALA A 268 -22.71 14.76 -5.05
CA ALA A 268 -22.10 15.05 -3.75
C ALA A 268 -20.81 15.88 -3.89
N TYR A 269 -19.89 15.48 -4.77
CA TYR A 269 -18.63 16.20 -4.98
C TYR A 269 -18.80 17.54 -5.69
N LYS A 270 -19.82 17.71 -6.52
CA LYS A 270 -20.22 19.02 -7.04
C LYS A 270 -20.69 19.97 -5.93
N GLY A 271 -21.27 19.46 -4.84
CA GLY A 271 -21.66 20.26 -3.69
C GLY A 271 -20.48 20.69 -2.80
N PHE A 272 -19.36 19.97 -2.83
CA PHE A 272 -18.13 20.32 -2.10
C PHE A 272 -17.20 21.26 -2.86
N ARG A 273 -17.35 21.33 -4.19
CA ARG A 273 -16.67 22.26 -5.08
C ARG A 273 -17.16 23.68 -4.87
#